data_AF-A0A5P2H6S2-F1
#
_entry.id   AF-A0A5P2H6S2-F1
#
_cell.length_a   1.000
_cell.length_b   1.000
_cell.length_c   1.000
_cell.angle_alpha   90.00
_cell.angle_beta   90.00
_cell.angle_gamma   90.00
#
_symmetry.space_group_name_H-M   'P 1'
#
loop_
_entity.id
_entity.type
_entity.pdbx_description
1 polymer ?
#
loop_
_entity_poly.entity_id
_entity_poly.type
_entity_poly.pdbx_seq_one_letter_code
_entity_poly.pdbx_strand_id
1 'polypeptide(L)'
;MTTRDVVFPPKRHALYAKNRYSPAVRSNGFLFVSGQVGSRDDGSPEPDLKAQVRLAFENLNAILAAAGGSFEDVVDVTVFMVDPQTTFETIWEVVPDYWGDAPYPTITAVGVTWLYGFQFEIKVIAKDRS
;
A
#
# COMPACT_ATOMS: atom_id res chain seq x y z
N MET A 1 8.88 27.32 -7.45
CA MET A 1 8.94 25.91 -7.05
C MET A 1 7.51 25.40 -7.02
N THR A 2 7.17 24.42 -7.83
CA THR A 2 5.88 23.73 -7.72
C THR A 2 5.89 22.89 -6.45
N THR A 3 5.06 23.24 -5.49
CA THR A 3 4.81 22.44 -4.29
C THR A 3 4.17 21.12 -4.72
N ARG A 4 4.59 20.00 -4.13
CA ARG A 4 3.94 18.70 -4.38
C ARG A 4 2.52 18.73 -3.83
N ASP A 5 1.56 18.22 -4.58
CA ASP A 5 0.20 17.95 -4.08
C ASP A 5 0.22 16.60 -3.33
N VAL A 6 0.18 16.67 -2.00
CA VAL A 6 0.40 15.52 -1.12
C VAL A 6 -0.91 15.11 -0.48
N VAL A 7 -1.22 13.82 -0.53
CA VAL A 7 -2.36 13.23 0.17
C VAL A 7 -1.87 12.53 1.44
N PHE A 8 -2.52 12.83 2.56
CA PHE A 8 -2.32 12.15 3.83
C PHE A 8 -3.59 11.41 4.25
N PRO A 9 -3.48 10.16 4.74
CA PRO A 9 -4.61 9.49 5.37
C PRO A 9 -5.02 10.20 6.66
N PRO A 10 -6.27 10.06 7.13
CA PRO A 10 -6.75 10.72 8.36
C PRO A 10 -5.91 10.34 9.58
N LYS A 11 -5.54 9.05 9.68
CA LYS A 11 -4.58 8.56 10.68
C LYS A 11 -3.17 8.65 10.11
N ARG A 12 -2.37 9.55 10.65
CA ARG A 12 -0.97 9.71 10.22
C ARG A 12 -0.10 8.68 10.93
N HIS A 13 0.44 7.73 10.18
CA HIS A 13 1.44 6.81 10.72
C HIS A 13 2.73 7.56 11.08
N ALA A 14 3.34 7.17 12.21
CA ALA A 14 4.60 7.75 12.68
C ALA A 14 5.72 7.65 11.64
N LEU A 15 5.68 6.63 10.76
CA LEU A 15 6.71 6.37 9.74
C LEU A 15 6.90 7.54 8.77
N TYR A 16 5.83 8.19 8.31
CA TYR A 16 5.94 9.27 7.32
C TYR A 16 6.74 10.45 7.87
N ALA A 17 6.41 10.88 9.10
CA ALA A 17 7.11 11.98 9.76
C ALA A 17 8.55 11.58 10.14
N LYS A 18 8.73 10.37 10.68
CA LYS A 18 10.03 9.84 11.10
C LYS A 18 11.02 9.71 9.94
N ASN A 19 10.56 9.17 8.80
CA ASN A 19 11.41 8.85 7.65
C ASN A 19 11.34 9.90 6.52
N ARG A 20 10.55 10.97 6.69
CA ARG A 20 10.47 12.13 5.78
C ARG A 20 10.03 11.79 4.34
N TYR A 21 8.96 11.03 4.21
CA TYR A 21 8.34 10.73 2.91
C TYR A 21 6.83 10.96 2.94
N SER A 22 6.23 11.15 1.77
CA SER A 22 4.80 11.39 1.61
C SER A 22 4.03 10.08 1.44
N PRO A 23 2.83 9.93 2.00
CA PRO A 23 2.01 8.72 1.80
C PRO A 23 1.61 8.54 0.34
N ALA A 24 1.14 9.61 -0.29
CA ALA A 24 0.91 9.65 -1.73
C ALA A 24 1.10 11.07 -2.29
N VAL A 25 1.37 11.15 -3.59
CA VAL A 25 1.50 12.40 -4.33
C VAL A 25 0.60 12.35 -5.56
N ARG A 26 -0.21 13.39 -5.77
CA ARG A 26 -0.96 13.60 -7.01
C ARG A 26 -0.07 14.22 -8.06
N SER A 27 -0.15 13.71 -9.28
CA SER A 27 0.58 14.25 -10.41
C SER A 27 -0.09 13.83 -11.72
N ASN A 28 -0.56 14.82 -12.49
CA ASN A 28 -1.08 14.65 -13.86
C ASN A 28 -2.17 13.56 -13.99
N GLY A 29 -3.19 13.60 -13.13
CA GLY A 29 -4.33 12.65 -13.18
C GLY A 29 -4.01 11.27 -12.62
N PHE A 30 -2.89 11.12 -11.93
CA PHE A 30 -2.52 9.91 -11.22
C PHE A 30 -2.16 10.19 -9.76
N LEU A 31 -2.45 9.21 -8.92
CA LEU A 31 -2.03 9.14 -7.54
C LEU A 31 -0.91 8.11 -7.42
N PHE A 32 0.28 8.57 -7.03
CA PHE A 32 1.42 7.73 -6.76
C PHE A 32 1.49 7.45 -5.27
N VAL A 33 1.15 6.22 -4.88
CA VAL A 33 1.14 5.82 -3.46
C VAL A 33 2.49 5.21 -3.11
N SER A 34 3.07 5.64 -1.98
CA SER A 34 4.23 4.97 -1.40
C SER A 34 3.89 3.53 -1.04
N GLY A 35 4.91 2.67 -0.88
CA GLY A 35 4.68 1.32 -0.38
C GLY A 35 3.92 1.32 0.94
N GLN A 36 2.84 0.54 0.99
CA GLN A 36 2.02 0.34 2.16
C GLN A 36 2.34 -1.02 2.78
N VAL A 37 2.52 -0.99 4.09
CA VAL A 37 2.90 -2.11 4.94
C VAL A 37 1.89 -2.22 6.08
N GLY A 38 1.86 -3.38 6.73
CA GLY A 38 1.03 -3.61 7.93
C GLY A 38 1.59 -2.94 9.17
N SER A 39 1.77 -1.61 9.12
CA SER A 39 2.23 -0.79 10.24
C SER A 39 1.08 -0.39 11.14
N ARG A 40 1.26 -0.57 12.45
CA ARG A 40 0.44 0.04 13.49
C ARG A 40 0.72 1.54 13.57
N ASP A 41 -0.10 2.27 14.35
CA ASP A 41 0.00 3.74 14.49
C ASP A 41 1.40 4.21 14.94
N ASP A 42 2.06 3.43 15.80
CA ASP A 42 3.41 3.69 16.31
C ASP A 42 4.54 3.35 15.29
N GLY A 43 4.18 2.79 14.14
CA GLY A 43 5.09 2.37 13.08
C GLY A 43 5.68 0.96 13.26
N SER A 44 5.29 0.22 14.30
CA SER A 44 5.68 -1.17 14.49
C SER A 44 4.92 -2.10 13.54
N PRO A 45 5.52 -3.24 13.12
CA PRO A 45 4.84 -4.23 12.30
C PRO A 45 3.80 -5.00 13.10
N GLU A 46 2.66 -5.30 12.46
CA GLU A 46 1.75 -6.32 12.94
C GLU A 46 2.45 -7.70 12.89
N PRO A 47 2.59 -8.43 14.02
CA PRO A 47 3.33 -9.69 14.08
C PRO A 47 2.69 -10.87 13.34
N ASP A 48 1.36 -10.93 13.26
CA ASP A 48 0.69 -12.00 12.49
C ASP A 48 0.71 -11.68 10.99
N LEU A 49 1.16 -12.63 10.15
CA LEU A 49 1.36 -12.37 8.72
C LEU A 49 0.06 -12.00 8.00
N LYS A 50 -1.05 -12.73 8.24
CA LYS A 50 -2.32 -12.42 7.57
C LYS A 50 -2.85 -11.07 8.05
N ALA A 51 -2.80 -10.80 9.35
CA ALA A 51 -3.18 -9.51 9.90
C ALA A 51 -2.30 -8.37 9.37
N GLN A 52 -1.01 -8.62 9.14
CA GLN A 52 -0.09 -7.65 8.57
C GLN A 52 -0.45 -7.31 7.12
N VAL A 53 -0.80 -8.31 6.31
CA VAL A 53 -1.26 -8.08 4.93
C VAL A 53 -2.57 -7.29 4.93
N ARG A 54 -3.53 -7.67 5.79
CA ARG A 54 -4.80 -6.94 5.96
C ARG A 54 -4.59 -5.49 6.34
N LEU A 55 -3.74 -5.25 7.32
CA LEU A 55 -3.41 -3.91 7.77
C LEU A 55 -2.70 -3.09 6.67
N ALA A 56 -1.86 -3.73 5.83
CA ALA A 56 -1.27 -3.06 4.66
C ALA A 56 -2.34 -2.56 3.67
N PHE A 57 -3.36 -3.37 3.41
CA PHE A 57 -4.50 -2.97 2.57
C PHE A 57 -5.39 -1.91 3.20
N GLU A 58 -5.67 -2.01 4.49
CA GLU A 58 -6.43 -1.00 5.22
C GLU A 58 -5.70 0.36 5.19
N ASN A 59 -4.39 0.34 5.39
CA ASN A 59 -3.53 1.52 5.29
C ASN A 59 -3.55 2.12 3.88
N LEU A 60 -3.47 1.27 2.85
CA LEU A 60 -3.61 1.69 1.46
C LEU A 60 -4.98 2.31 1.17
N ASN A 61 -6.06 1.63 1.54
CA ASN A 61 -7.41 2.11 1.30
C ASN A 61 -7.71 3.42 2.02
N ALA A 62 -7.14 3.64 3.21
CA ALA A 62 -7.23 4.93 3.90
C ALA A 62 -6.59 6.08 3.11
N ILE A 63 -5.50 5.82 2.38
CA ILE A 63 -4.86 6.82 1.50
C ILE A 63 -5.69 7.05 0.25
N LEU A 64 -6.16 5.98 -0.41
CA LEU A 64 -7.02 6.08 -1.59
C LEU A 64 -8.31 6.88 -1.25
N ALA A 65 -8.94 6.57 -0.12
CA ALA A 65 -10.13 7.28 0.36
C ALA A 65 -9.83 8.76 0.68
N ALA A 66 -8.67 9.07 1.27
CA ALA A 66 -8.25 10.46 1.48
C ALA A 66 -7.99 11.21 0.16
N ALA A 67 -7.70 10.49 -0.92
CA ALA A 67 -7.61 11.04 -2.26
C ALA A 67 -8.99 11.16 -2.96
N GLY A 68 -10.07 10.68 -2.34
CA GLY A 68 -11.41 10.62 -2.93
C GLY A 68 -11.63 9.44 -3.88
N GLY A 69 -10.74 8.45 -3.85
CA GLY A 69 -10.81 7.24 -4.68
C GLY A 69 -10.95 5.96 -3.87
N SER A 70 -10.87 4.82 -4.56
CA SER A 70 -10.90 3.49 -3.97
C SER A 70 -9.92 2.54 -4.67
N PHE A 71 -9.88 1.27 -4.27
CA PHE A 71 -9.04 0.28 -4.94
C PHE A 71 -9.45 0.05 -6.41
N GLU A 72 -10.70 0.35 -6.79
CA GLU A 72 -11.16 0.29 -8.19
C GLU A 72 -10.41 1.27 -9.12
N ASP A 73 -9.78 2.29 -8.56
CA ASP A 73 -8.99 3.27 -9.31
C ASP A 73 -7.55 2.82 -9.53
N VAL A 74 -7.11 1.74 -8.88
CA VAL A 74 -5.76 1.19 -9.01
C VAL A 74 -5.57 0.59 -10.40
N VAL A 75 -4.53 1.08 -11.09
CA VAL A 75 -4.20 0.64 -12.45
C VAL A 75 -2.92 -0.18 -12.53
N ASP A 76 -2.06 -0.10 -11.52
CA ASP A 76 -0.83 -0.88 -11.42
C ASP A 76 -0.52 -1.24 -9.97
N VAL A 77 -0.16 -2.51 -9.75
CA VAL A 77 0.23 -3.05 -8.45
C VAL A 77 1.63 -3.68 -8.54
N THR A 78 2.49 -3.33 -7.59
CA THR A 78 3.71 -4.08 -7.30
C THR A 78 3.67 -4.58 -5.87
N VAL A 79 3.88 -5.88 -5.67
CA VAL A 79 3.95 -6.53 -4.36
C VAL A 79 5.38 -6.99 -4.09
N PHE A 80 5.86 -6.70 -2.88
CA PHE A 80 7.13 -7.17 -2.37
C PHE A 80 6.91 -8.09 -1.17
N MET A 81 7.62 -9.22 -1.14
CA MET A 81 7.50 -10.22 -0.08
C MET A 81 8.88 -10.65 0.41
N VAL A 82 9.03 -10.78 1.73
CA VAL A 82 10.17 -11.48 2.32
C VAL A 82 9.84 -12.96 2.36
N ASP A 83 10.78 -13.80 1.89
CA ASP A 83 10.63 -15.26 1.81
C ASP A 83 9.30 -15.72 1.15
N PRO A 84 9.00 -15.30 -0.10
CA PRO A 84 7.76 -15.69 -0.76
C PRO A 84 7.65 -17.20 -0.97
N GLN A 85 8.75 -17.96 -0.95
CA GLN A 85 8.71 -19.41 -1.11
C GLN A 85 7.87 -20.09 -0.02
N THR A 86 7.87 -19.53 1.20
CA THR A 86 7.12 -20.09 2.33
C THR A 86 5.84 -19.29 2.64
N THR A 87 5.79 -18.01 2.26
CA THR A 87 4.72 -17.10 2.67
C THR A 87 3.68 -16.78 1.59
N PHE A 88 3.97 -17.03 0.31
CA PHE A 88 3.14 -16.57 -0.81
C PHE A 88 1.68 -17.01 -0.68
N GLU A 89 1.39 -18.29 -0.50
CA GLU A 89 0.01 -18.80 -0.42
C GLU A 89 -0.76 -18.16 0.74
N THR A 90 -0.11 -17.99 1.90
CA THR A 90 -0.72 -17.35 3.08
C THR A 90 -1.07 -15.89 2.82
N ILE A 91 -0.22 -15.17 2.08
CA ILE A 91 -0.44 -13.78 1.67
C ILE A 91 -1.56 -13.72 0.62
N TRP A 92 -1.55 -14.63 -0.35
CA TRP A 92 -2.49 -14.62 -1.48
C TRP A 92 -3.93 -14.99 -1.09
N GLU A 93 -4.13 -15.68 0.04
CA GLU A 93 -5.46 -15.88 0.62
C GLU A 93 -6.16 -14.57 1.04
N VAL A 94 -5.41 -13.53 1.35
CA VAL A 94 -5.94 -12.23 1.84
C VAL A 94 -6.29 -11.29 0.69
N VAL A 95 -5.56 -11.38 -0.42
CA VAL A 95 -5.64 -10.47 -1.58
C VAL A 95 -7.07 -10.33 -2.15
N PRO A 96 -7.85 -11.40 -2.36
CA PRO A 96 -9.19 -11.30 -2.95
C PRO A 96 -10.17 -10.42 -2.15
N ASP A 97 -9.98 -10.29 -0.82
CA ASP A 97 -10.84 -9.48 0.04
C ASP A 97 -10.74 -7.97 -0.28
N TYR A 98 -9.70 -7.55 -1.01
CA TYR A 98 -9.42 -6.14 -1.31
C TYR A 98 -9.37 -5.81 -2.81
N TRP A 99 -9.26 -6.80 -3.70
CA TRP A 99 -9.07 -6.58 -5.15
C TRP A 99 -10.33 -6.13 -5.89
N GLY A 100 -11.49 -6.30 -5.28
CA GLY A 100 -12.78 -6.14 -5.96
C GLY A 100 -12.98 -7.20 -7.05
N ASP A 101 -13.88 -6.89 -7.98
CA ASP A 101 -14.25 -7.78 -9.09
C ASP A 101 -13.45 -7.50 -10.37
N ALA A 102 -13.48 -8.44 -11.31
CA ALA A 102 -12.84 -8.25 -12.62
C ALA A 102 -13.46 -7.07 -13.41
N PRO A 103 -12.67 -6.33 -14.22
CA PRO A 103 -11.27 -6.56 -14.54
C PRO A 103 -10.31 -6.13 -13.42
N TYR A 104 -9.39 -7.02 -13.06
CA TYR A 104 -8.38 -6.79 -12.01
C TYR A 104 -7.24 -5.87 -12.48
N PRO A 105 -6.53 -5.19 -11.56
CA PRO A 105 -5.35 -4.40 -11.92
C PRO A 105 -4.20 -5.27 -12.45
N THR A 106 -3.25 -4.65 -13.17
CA THR A 106 -1.98 -5.32 -13.49
C THR A 106 -1.20 -5.57 -12.19
N ILE A 107 -0.40 -6.64 -12.17
CA ILE A 107 0.37 -7.01 -10.98
C ILE A 107 1.76 -7.53 -11.32
N THR A 108 2.74 -7.10 -10.52
CA THR A 108 4.10 -7.67 -10.47
C THR A 108 4.39 -8.07 -9.03
N ALA A 109 4.83 -9.32 -8.81
CA ALA A 109 5.21 -9.83 -7.49
C ALA A 109 6.70 -10.15 -7.45
N VAL A 110 7.41 -9.68 -6.42
CA VAL A 110 8.87 -9.80 -6.30
C VAL A 110 9.27 -10.27 -4.90
N GLY A 111 10.12 -11.29 -4.83
CA GLY A 111 10.81 -11.66 -3.59
C GLY A 111 11.95 -10.69 -3.29
N VAL A 112 11.99 -10.16 -2.08
CA VAL A 112 13.01 -9.21 -1.61
C VAL A 112 13.64 -9.69 -0.31
N THR A 113 14.82 -9.17 0.00
CA THR A 113 15.57 -9.57 1.20
C THR A 113 15.16 -8.81 2.46
N TRP A 114 14.51 -7.64 2.33
CA TRP A 114 14.18 -6.78 3.46
C TRP A 114 13.13 -5.71 3.13
N LEU A 115 12.22 -5.45 4.07
CA LEU A 115 11.15 -4.44 3.99
C LEU A 115 10.99 -3.70 5.34
N TYR A 116 12.03 -3.03 5.86
CA TYR A 116 11.94 -2.25 7.13
C TYR A 116 11.35 -3.01 8.34
N GLY A 117 11.53 -4.33 8.41
CA GLY A 117 10.98 -5.18 9.48
C GLY A 117 9.57 -5.73 9.21
N PHE A 118 8.98 -5.41 8.06
CA PHE A 118 7.75 -6.02 7.54
C PHE A 118 8.05 -7.24 6.68
N GLN A 119 7.03 -8.04 6.41
CA GLN A 119 7.07 -9.24 5.55
C GLN A 119 6.37 -9.02 4.20
N PHE A 120 5.47 -8.04 4.12
CA PHE A 120 4.71 -7.70 2.93
C PHE A 120 4.65 -6.19 2.73
N GLU A 121 4.83 -5.75 1.49
CA GLU A 121 4.62 -4.37 1.07
C GLU A 121 3.89 -4.33 -0.28
N ILE A 122 2.89 -3.46 -0.40
CA ILE A 122 2.19 -3.19 -1.64
C ILE A 122 2.39 -1.74 -2.09
N LYS A 123 2.80 -1.57 -3.34
CA LYS A 123 2.92 -0.27 -4.00
C LYS A 123 1.89 -0.20 -5.13
N VAL A 124 1.17 0.92 -5.22
CA VAL A 124 0.19 1.11 -6.28
C VAL A 124 0.33 2.45 -7.01
N ILE A 125 -0.19 2.48 -8.23
CA ILE A 125 -0.54 3.70 -8.95
C ILE A 125 -2.05 3.64 -9.21
N ALA A 126 -2.75 4.72 -8.88
CA ALA A 126 -4.18 4.84 -9.13
C ALA A 126 -4.48 6.03 -10.04
N LYS A 127 -5.61 5.98 -10.76
CA LYS A 127 -6.16 7.17 -11.41
C LYS A 127 -6.65 8.13 -10.33
N ASP A 128 -6.31 9.40 -10.50
CA ASP A 128 -6.80 10.47 -9.65
C ASP A 128 -8.00 11.14 -10.33
N ARG A 129 -9.12 11.24 -9.60
CA ARG A 129 -10.39 11.74 -10.14
C ARG A 129 -10.71 13.18 -9.72
N SER A 130 -9.83 13.81 -8.94
CA SER A 130 -9.99 15.20 -8.47
C SER A 130 -9.82 16.23 -9.58
#